data_AF-A0A3M1FNH6-F1
#
_entry.id   AF-A0A3M1FNH6-F1
#
_cell.length_a   1.000
_cell.length_b   1.000
_cell.length_c   1.000
_cell.angle_alpha   90.00
_cell.angle_beta   90.00
_cell.angle_gamma   90.00
#
_symmetry.space_group_name_H-M   'P 1'
#
loop_
_entity.id
_entity.type
_entity.pdbx_description
1 polymer ?
#
loop_
_entity_poly.entity_id
_entity_poly.type
_entity_poly.pdbx_seq_one_letter_code
_entity_poly.pdbx_strand_id
1 'polypeptide(L)'
;MKSKIKSVYTKTCQKIGAMLTAPSKLQSQLILFAVGIVLLSVGLTGITLAANDDNSIPTASNIAFNDERLNTAISTVLAYIEGSFGALVMVASGVGAIVSAAFGQYRAALGLLAVAVGSFILRSLIGTFFRTNVARAGG
;
A
#
# COMPACT_ATOMS: atom_id res chain seq x y z
N MET A 1 -34.24 38.71 -8.30
CA MET A 1 -33.39 37.81 -7.47
C MET A 1 -33.59 36.32 -7.75
N LYS A 2 -34.81 35.82 -8.01
CA LYS A 2 -35.10 34.40 -8.32
C LYS A 2 -34.41 33.79 -9.56
N SER A 3 -33.95 34.63 -10.52
CA SER A 3 -33.31 34.17 -11.76
C SER A 3 -31.88 33.64 -11.58
N LYS A 4 -31.10 34.17 -10.62
CA LYS A 4 -29.69 33.75 -10.44
C LYS A 4 -29.54 32.35 -9.82
N ILE A 5 -30.53 31.88 -9.06
CA ILE A 5 -30.47 30.57 -8.36
C ILE A 5 -30.66 29.41 -9.36
N LYS A 6 -31.55 29.59 -10.35
CA LYS A 6 -31.79 28.56 -11.38
C LYS A 6 -30.59 28.34 -12.30
N SER A 7 -29.80 29.37 -12.60
CA SER A 7 -28.62 29.24 -13.48
C SER A 7 -27.41 28.60 -12.80
N VAL A 8 -27.33 28.67 -11.47
CA VAL A 8 -26.29 27.99 -10.70
C VAL A 8 -26.57 26.49 -10.67
N TYR A 9 -27.81 26.06 -10.43
CA TYR A 9 -28.19 24.64 -10.40
C TYR A 9 -27.94 23.92 -11.73
N THR A 10 -28.31 24.53 -12.86
CA THR A 10 -28.10 23.92 -14.18
C THR A 10 -26.62 23.83 -14.54
N LYS A 11 -25.81 24.83 -14.16
CA LYS A 11 -24.35 24.79 -14.37
C LYS A 11 -23.66 23.72 -13.51
N THR A 12 -24.11 23.51 -12.28
CA THR A 12 -23.54 22.47 -11.41
C THR A 12 -23.94 21.08 -11.90
N CYS A 13 -25.20 20.87 -12.28
CA CYS A 13 -25.65 19.58 -12.84
C CYS A 13 -25.02 19.27 -14.20
N GLN A 14 -24.81 20.27 -15.07
CA GLN A 14 -24.08 20.06 -16.33
C GLN A 14 -22.60 19.78 -16.12
N LYS A 15 -21.96 20.41 -15.12
CA LYS A 15 -20.57 20.08 -14.76
C LYS A 15 -20.44 18.66 -14.22
N ILE A 16 -21.37 18.23 -13.36
CA ILE A 16 -21.36 16.86 -12.81
C ILE A 16 -21.67 15.83 -13.91
N GLY A 17 -22.62 16.13 -14.80
CA GLY A 17 -22.94 15.28 -15.95
C GLY A 17 -21.78 15.16 -16.95
N ALA A 18 -21.13 16.27 -17.31
CA ALA A 18 -19.97 16.26 -18.20
C ALA A 18 -18.76 15.56 -17.57
N MET A 19 -18.63 15.60 -16.24
CA MET A 19 -17.58 14.91 -15.48
C MET A 19 -17.74 13.39 -15.51
N LEU A 20 -18.99 12.88 -15.65
CA LEU A 20 -19.29 11.45 -15.81
C LEU A 20 -19.00 10.94 -17.23
N THR A 21 -19.24 11.75 -18.26
CA THR A 21 -19.13 11.31 -19.66
C THR A 21 -17.76 11.57 -20.31
N ALA A 22 -16.97 12.51 -19.77
CA ALA A 22 -15.63 12.82 -20.27
C ALA A 22 -14.67 13.19 -19.10
N PRO A 23 -14.14 12.19 -18.38
CA PRO A 23 -13.26 12.45 -17.26
C PRO A 23 -11.94 13.06 -17.76
N SER A 24 -11.59 14.23 -17.22
CA SER A 24 -10.31 14.85 -17.54
C SER A 24 -9.15 14.00 -17.01
N LYS A 25 -7.98 14.05 -17.65
CA LYS A 25 -6.79 13.26 -17.25
C LYS A 25 -6.44 13.43 -15.76
N LEU A 26 -6.59 14.65 -15.25
CA LEU A 26 -6.37 14.97 -13.83
C LEU A 26 -7.41 14.32 -12.91
N GLN A 27 -8.69 14.27 -13.31
CA GLN A 27 -9.74 13.65 -12.51
C GLN A 27 -9.59 12.13 -12.45
N SER A 28 -9.29 11.47 -13.57
CA SER A 28 -9.05 10.02 -13.57
C SER A 28 -7.85 9.64 -12.69
N GLN A 29 -6.79 10.44 -12.71
CA GLN A 29 -5.61 10.21 -11.88
C GLN A 29 -5.92 10.38 -10.38
N LEU A 30 -6.72 11.39 -10.01
CA LEU A 30 -7.11 11.63 -8.62
C LEU A 30 -8.05 10.55 -8.10
N ILE A 31 -8.98 10.05 -8.93
CA ILE A 31 -9.88 8.96 -8.58
C ILE A 31 -9.10 7.66 -8.37
N LEU A 32 -8.20 7.31 -9.30
CA LEU A 32 -7.34 6.12 -9.15
C LEU A 32 -6.46 6.20 -7.91
N PHE A 33 -5.92 7.38 -7.59
CA PHE A 33 -5.14 7.61 -6.38
C PHE A 33 -5.98 7.43 -5.11
N ALA A 34 -7.19 7.99 -5.08
CA ALA A 34 -8.11 7.87 -3.95
C ALA A 34 -8.54 6.41 -3.71
N VAL A 35 -8.87 5.68 -4.79
CA VAL A 35 -9.21 4.25 -4.72
C VAL A 35 -8.03 3.45 -4.16
N GLY A 36 -6.80 3.76 -4.59
CA GLY A 36 -5.58 3.13 -4.06
C GLY A 36 -5.40 3.33 -2.56
N ILE A 37 -5.61 4.56 -2.06
CA ILE A 37 -5.53 4.87 -0.62
C ILE A 37 -6.59 4.09 0.17
N VAL A 38 -7.82 4.03 -0.33
CA VAL A 38 -8.91 3.31 0.34
C VAL A 38 -8.61 1.81 0.43
N LEU A 39 -8.17 1.18 -0.67
CA LEU A 39 -7.77 -0.23 -0.65
C LEU A 39 -6.63 -0.49 0.33
N LEU A 40 -5.65 0.40 0.39
CA LEU A 40 -4.50 0.27 1.29
C LEU A 40 -4.90 0.42 2.76
N SER A 41 -5.83 1.35 3.05
CA SER A 41 -6.38 1.57 4.38
C SER A 41 -7.18 0.35 4.89
N VAL A 42 -8.03 -0.22 4.03
CA VAL A 42 -8.81 -1.43 4.34
C VAL A 42 -7.88 -2.63 4.56
N GLY A 43 -6.86 -2.80 3.71
CA GLY A 43 -5.86 -3.86 3.85
C GLY A 43 -5.09 -3.78 5.18
N LEU A 44 -4.72 -2.58 5.63
CA LEU A 44 -4.01 -2.38 6.90
C LEU A 44 -4.88 -2.71 8.12
N THR A 45 -6.18 -2.39 8.09
CA THR A 45 -7.08 -2.68 9.22
C THR A 45 -7.25 -4.18 9.48
N GLY A 46 -7.28 -5.01 8.44
CA GLY A 46 -7.34 -6.47 8.59
C GLY A 46 -6.09 -7.07 9.24
N ILE A 47 -4.93 -6.46 9.03
CA ILE A 47 -3.65 -6.88 9.62
C ILE A 47 -3.62 -6.55 11.12
N THR A 48 -4.12 -5.37 11.51
CA THR A 48 -4.15 -4.97 12.93
C THR A 48 -5.12 -5.79 13.78
N LEU A 49 -6.19 -6.34 13.19
CA LEU A 49 -7.06 -7.26 13.94
C LEU A 49 -6.40 -8.62 14.19
N ALA A 50 -5.63 -9.15 13.24
CA ALA A 50 -4.91 -10.41 13.43
C ALA A 50 -3.79 -10.32 14.49
N ALA A 51 -3.20 -9.13 14.69
CA ALA A 51 -2.15 -8.91 15.68
C ALA A 51 -2.66 -8.75 17.14
N ASN A 52 -3.97 -8.55 17.34
CA ASN A 52 -4.55 -8.31 18.67
C ASN A 52 -5.20 -9.56 19.30
N ASP A 53 -5.18 -10.71 18.63
CA ASP A 53 -5.79 -11.94 19.17
C ASP A 53 -4.90 -12.66 20.20
N ASP A 54 -3.65 -12.22 20.39
CA ASP A 54 -2.80 -12.64 21.51
C ASP A 54 -3.05 -11.76 22.75
N ASN A 55 -4.08 -12.12 23.51
CA ASN A 55 -4.43 -11.57 24.83
C ASN A 55 -3.29 -11.73 25.89
N SER A 56 -2.24 -10.91 25.81
CA SER A 56 -1.27 -10.75 26.91
C SER A 56 -1.07 -9.26 27.24
N ILE A 57 -1.97 -8.74 28.07
CA ILE A 57 -1.83 -7.42 28.71
C ILE A 57 -0.54 -7.43 29.56
N PRO A 58 0.54 -6.70 29.21
CA PRO A 58 1.74 -6.66 30.02
C PRO A 58 1.50 -5.67 31.16
N THR A 59 1.32 -6.19 32.36
CA THR A 59 1.25 -5.38 33.58
C THR A 59 2.58 -4.64 33.78
N ALA A 60 2.48 -3.34 34.06
CA ALA A 60 3.54 -2.33 33.98
C ALA A 60 4.59 -2.38 35.12
N SER A 61 5.27 -3.51 35.34
CA SER A 61 6.25 -3.61 36.45
C SER A 61 7.62 -4.20 36.12
N ASN A 62 8.00 -4.37 34.85
CA ASN A 62 9.38 -4.66 34.49
C ASN A 62 9.67 -4.24 33.05
N ILE A 63 10.24 -3.03 32.87
CA ILE A 63 10.88 -2.63 31.60
C ILE A 63 12.27 -3.29 31.57
N ALA A 64 12.29 -4.62 31.65
CA ALA A 64 13.39 -5.36 31.05
C ALA A 64 13.12 -5.31 29.55
N PHE A 65 14.08 -4.84 28.76
CA PHE A 65 14.00 -4.96 27.31
C PHE A 65 13.82 -6.44 26.99
N ASN A 66 12.58 -6.84 26.70
CA ASN A 66 12.26 -8.21 26.43
C ASN A 66 12.65 -8.46 24.98
N ASP A 67 13.91 -8.84 24.77
CA ASP A 67 14.49 -9.15 23.46
C ASP A 67 13.60 -10.12 22.66
N GLU A 68 12.83 -10.96 23.36
CA GLU A 68 11.86 -11.87 22.78
C GLU A 68 10.69 -11.15 22.08
N ARG A 69 10.16 -10.06 22.66
CA ARG A 69 9.10 -9.24 22.02
C ARG A 69 9.65 -8.47 20.83
N LEU A 70 10.89 -7.98 20.94
CA LEU A 70 11.55 -7.25 19.87
C LEU A 70 11.84 -8.20 18.68
N ASN A 71 12.31 -9.42 18.96
CA ASN A 71 12.51 -10.45 17.95
C ASN A 71 11.19 -10.90 17.30
N THR A 72 10.12 -11.03 18.09
CA THR A 72 8.77 -11.37 17.58
C THR A 72 8.21 -10.26 16.69
N ALA A 73 8.38 -8.98 17.08
CA ALA A 73 7.94 -7.86 16.27
C ALA A 73 8.73 -7.76 14.95
N ILE A 74 10.06 -7.91 15.00
CA ILE A 74 10.92 -7.86 13.81
C ILE A 74 10.61 -9.02 12.86
N SER A 75 10.47 -10.25 13.37
CA SER A 75 10.14 -11.42 12.54
C SER A 75 8.77 -11.26 11.87
N THR A 76 7.79 -10.71 12.58
CA THR A 76 6.45 -10.41 12.01
C THR A 76 6.54 -9.36 10.89
N VAL A 77 7.26 -8.26 11.11
CA VAL A 77 7.44 -7.21 10.09
C VAL A 77 8.20 -7.74 8.87
N LEU A 78 9.26 -8.52 9.08
CA LEU A 78 10.03 -9.14 8.00
C LEU A 78 9.19 -10.15 7.22
N ALA A 79 8.36 -10.96 7.89
CA ALA A 79 7.44 -11.88 7.24
C ALA A 79 6.40 -11.16 6.37
N TYR A 80 5.89 -10.01 6.82
CA TYR A 80 4.99 -9.19 6.01
C TYR A 80 5.68 -8.61 4.77
N ILE A 81 6.90 -8.08 4.93
CA ILE A 81 7.69 -7.52 3.81
C ILE A 81 8.09 -8.60 2.81
N GLU A 82 8.44 -9.80 3.27
CA GLU A 82 8.76 -10.95 2.40
C GLU A 82 7.50 -11.48 1.67
N GLY A 83 6.36 -11.49 2.36
CA GLY A 83 5.12 -12.13 1.91
C GLY A 83 4.27 -11.27 0.97
N SER A 84 3.06 -10.97 1.43
CA SER A 84 2.00 -10.34 0.64
C SER A 84 2.31 -8.88 0.31
N PHE A 85 2.97 -8.14 1.21
CA PHE A 85 3.27 -6.73 0.98
C PHE A 85 4.36 -6.53 -0.09
N GLY A 86 5.45 -7.30 -0.03
CA GLY A 86 6.49 -7.26 -1.06
C GLY A 86 5.96 -7.67 -2.44
N ALA A 87 5.10 -8.69 -2.50
CA ALA A 87 4.43 -9.08 -3.74
C ALA A 87 3.52 -7.97 -4.29
N LEU A 88 2.74 -7.32 -3.43
CA LEU A 88 1.81 -6.26 -3.81
C LEU A 88 2.55 -5.05 -4.38
N VAL A 89 3.63 -4.61 -3.74
CA VAL A 89 4.46 -3.50 -4.23
C VAL A 89 5.11 -3.83 -5.58
N MET A 90 5.63 -5.05 -5.75
CA MET A 90 6.22 -5.52 -7.01
C MET A 90 5.22 -5.48 -8.17
N VAL A 91 4.01 -6.02 -7.96
CA VAL A 91 2.98 -6.07 -9.02
C VAL A 91 2.44 -4.67 -9.31
N ALA A 92 2.14 -3.87 -8.29
CA ALA A 92 1.62 -2.51 -8.47
C ALA A 92 2.63 -1.61 -9.22
N SER A 93 3.91 -1.69 -8.87
CA SER A 93 4.98 -0.95 -9.56
C SER A 93 5.21 -1.47 -10.98
N GLY A 94 5.16 -2.78 -11.21
CA GLY A 94 5.27 -3.38 -12.55
C GLY A 94 4.14 -2.92 -13.48
N VAL A 95 2.89 -3.00 -13.04
CA VAL A 95 1.73 -2.51 -13.81
C VAL A 95 1.83 -1.01 -14.05
N GLY A 96 2.22 -0.24 -13.01
CA GLY A 96 2.44 1.19 -13.15
C GLY A 96 3.52 1.54 -14.18
N ALA A 97 4.63 0.78 -14.22
CA ALA A 97 5.70 0.97 -15.19
C ALA A 97 5.22 0.77 -16.63
N ILE A 98 4.41 -0.27 -16.89
CA ILE A 98 3.82 -0.54 -18.21
C ILE A 98 2.89 0.62 -18.62
N VAL A 99 2.03 1.08 -17.72
CA VAL A 99 1.10 2.20 -17.99
C VAL A 99 1.87 3.51 -18.24
N SER A 100 2.90 3.81 -17.43
CA SER A 100 3.75 4.99 -17.64
C SER A 100 4.52 4.94 -18.96
N ALA A 101 4.97 3.76 -19.39
CA ALA A 101 5.60 3.57 -20.69
C ALA A 101 4.61 3.83 -21.83
N ALA A 102 3.36 3.36 -21.71
CA ALA A 102 2.31 3.58 -22.71
C ALA A 102 1.94 5.07 -22.87
N PHE A 103 2.06 5.88 -21.82
CA PHE A 103 1.85 7.34 -21.88
C PHE A 103 3.09 8.14 -22.30
N GLY A 104 4.18 7.49 -22.71
CA GLY A 104 5.41 8.16 -23.14
C GLY A 104 6.23 8.77 -21.99
N GLN A 105 5.89 8.47 -20.73
CA GLN A 105 6.61 8.97 -19.55
C GLN A 105 7.77 8.03 -19.19
N TYR A 106 8.80 8.02 -20.02
CA TYR A 106 9.94 7.10 -19.87
C TYR A 106 10.65 7.21 -18.50
N ARG A 107 10.84 8.43 -17.96
CA ARG A 107 11.49 8.61 -16.66
C ARG A 107 10.66 8.03 -15.49
N ALA A 108 9.34 8.13 -15.56
CA ALA A 108 8.45 7.55 -14.55
C ALA A 108 8.43 6.02 -14.64
N ALA A 109 8.38 5.48 -15.87
CA ALA A 109 8.42 4.05 -16.12
C ALA A 109 9.72 3.41 -15.58
N LEU A 110 10.88 4.04 -15.81
CA LEU A 110 12.15 3.57 -15.26
C LEU A 110 12.18 3.60 -13.72
N GLY A 111 11.61 4.64 -13.10
CA GLY A 111 11.51 4.73 -11.64
C GLY A 111 10.67 3.60 -11.06
N LEU A 112 9.51 3.32 -11.66
CA LEU A 112 8.62 2.24 -11.24
C LEU A 112 9.24 0.85 -11.48
N LEU A 113 9.96 0.67 -12.58
CA LEU A 113 10.71 -0.55 -12.86
C LEU A 113 11.80 -0.80 -11.81
N ALA A 114 12.55 0.25 -11.44
CA ALA A 114 13.57 0.14 -10.39
C ALA A 114 12.96 -0.26 -9.03
N VAL A 115 11.78 0.28 -8.68
CA VAL A 115 11.06 -0.10 -7.45
C VAL A 115 10.61 -1.57 -7.50
N ALA A 116 10.10 -2.04 -8.65
CA ALA A 116 9.71 -3.43 -8.82
C ALA A 116 10.90 -4.39 -8.59
N VAL A 117 12.03 -4.10 -9.24
CA VAL A 117 13.27 -4.89 -9.09
C VAL A 117 13.82 -4.80 -7.65
N GLY A 118 13.81 -3.62 -7.05
CA GLY A 118 14.25 -3.42 -5.66
C GLY A 118 13.42 -4.24 -4.66
N SER A 119 12.11 -4.28 -4.83
CA SER A 119 11.22 -5.09 -3.98
C SER A 119 11.46 -6.60 -4.16
N PHE A 120 11.79 -7.05 -5.37
CA PHE A 120 12.14 -8.43 -5.66
C PHE A 120 13.46 -8.84 -5.00
N ILE A 121 14.48 -7.98 -5.11
CA ILE A 121 15.78 -8.21 -4.49
C ILE A 121 15.64 -8.24 -2.97
N LEU A 122 14.90 -7.29 -2.38
CA LEU A 122 14.69 -7.23 -0.93
C LEU A 122 13.99 -8.50 -0.41
N ARG A 123 12.95 -8.97 -1.11
CA ARG A 123 12.28 -10.25 -0.79
C ARG A 123 13.25 -11.43 -0.84
N SER A 124 14.10 -11.47 -1.86
CA SER A 124 15.07 -12.56 -2.05
C SER A 124 16.17 -12.53 -0.98
N LEU A 125 16.64 -11.34 -0.59
CA LEU A 125 17.64 -11.17 0.47
C LEU A 125 17.07 -11.56 1.83
N ILE A 126 15.85 -11.12 2.16
CA ILE A 126 15.21 -11.46 3.44
C ILE A 126 15.02 -12.98 3.55
N GLY A 127 14.48 -13.61 2.50
CA GLY A 127 14.31 -15.06 2.46
C GLY A 127 15.62 -15.84 2.51
N THR A 128 16.75 -15.28 2.06
CA THR A 128 18.05 -15.96 2.11
C THR A 128 18.74 -15.82 3.47
N PHE A 129 18.71 -14.63 4.08
CA PHE A 129 19.45 -14.35 5.32
C PHE A 129 18.67 -14.68 6.59
N PHE A 130 17.35 -14.58 6.60
CA PHE A 130 16.56 -14.74 7.83
C PHE A 130 15.88 -16.11 7.95
N ARG A 131 15.71 -16.84 6.85
CA ARG A 131 15.05 -18.17 6.84
C ARG A 131 15.93 -19.29 7.40
N THR A 132 17.25 -19.13 7.36
CA THR A 132 18.24 -20.10 7.89
C THR A 132 18.39 -20.03 9.42
N ASN A 133 18.06 -18.90 10.05
CA ASN A 133 18.19 -18.72 11.50
C ASN A 133 17.00 -19.29 12.29
N VAL A 134 15.80 -19.32 11.71
CA VAL A 134 14.58 -19.86 12.36
C VAL A 134 14.58 -21.40 12.38
N ALA A 135 15.10 -22.06 11.34
CA ALA A 135 15.16 -23.52 11.26
C ALA A 135 16.10 -24.19 12.29
N ARG A 136 16.98 -23.41 12.95
CA ARG A 136 17.94 -23.91 13.97
C ARG A 136 17.52 -23.63 15.42
N ALA A 137 16.44 -22.89 15.66
CA ALA A 137 15.99 -22.53 17.01
C ALA A 137 14.84 -23.43 17.54
N GLY A 138 14.38 -24.38 16.73
CA GLY A 138 13.31 -25.34 17.09
C GLY A 138 13.77 -26.80 17.20
N GLY A 139 15.06 -27.04 17.45
CA GLY A 139 15.64 -28.37 17.67
C GLY A 139 16.38 -28.42 19.00
#